data_AF-A0A803P3S6-F1
#
_entry.id   AF-A0A803P3S6-F1
#
_cell.length_a   1.000
_cell.length_b   1.000
_cell.length_c   1.000
_cell.angle_alpha   90.00
_cell.angle_beta   90.00
_cell.angle_gamma   90.00
#
_symmetry.space_group_name_H-M   'P 1'
#
loop_
_entity.id
_entity.type
_entity.pdbx_description
1 polymer ?
#
loop_
_entity_poly.entity_id
_entity_poly.type
_entity_poly.pdbx_seq_one_letter_code
_entity_poly.pdbx_strand_id
1 'polypeptide(L)'
;MTATAHILLPLSLVSRSRMPPDGLARGTARGGVPSSRIAMYKVCWSVACADSDILAGFDDAIADGVDVISISIGGASRDYFNDPIAIGSFHAAKRGILTSCSAGNDGPDTLTVQNVAPWIMTVAASGIDRQFKTIVKLGNGRRIPGFAVNTFSPKKHIACDYGTLSRDKVKGKIVYCQGNNGQDFTIGELGGVGTIMTLDSFVDTAFTPYIPGTYALPKDGNKISQYINSTKKPMAVIQKTRTVSIAAPFVASFSSRGPQLVSRNILKPDIAAPGLDILAAYSKQTTITGYPTDDRRAVFNIISGTSMACPHATAAAAYVKTFHPNWSPAAIKSAMMTTATPMKIKDKTAELGSGAGQIDPVQAIDPGLVYDLSMSSYIRFLCKEGYNGTTIALLFGGKRRYNCSDFRPARGTDGLNYPTMQLHLQNPNSTVSAIFHRTVTHVGQGSAVYKVNVVSPKGLSVRVNPSSLSFSAPQQKRSFSVVIKGKSLPKGTQFLSALLEWNDSQKHSVRSNILVYKPDILPY
;
A
#
# COMPACT_ATOMS: atom_id res chain seq x y z
N MET A 1 12.03 10.82 15.39
CA MET A 1 12.24 11.76 14.26
C MET A 1 10.91 11.91 13.55
N THR A 2 10.32 13.10 13.54
CA THR A 2 9.10 13.37 12.77
C THR A 2 9.45 13.41 11.29
N ALA A 3 8.97 12.44 10.52
CA ALA A 3 9.03 12.51 9.07
C ALA A 3 8.10 13.64 8.61
N THR A 4 8.68 14.76 8.18
CA THR A 4 7.92 15.90 7.66
C THR A 4 7.12 15.45 6.44
N ALA A 5 5.82 15.24 6.61
CA ALA A 5 4.91 14.75 5.58
C ALA A 5 4.61 15.86 4.56
N HIS A 6 5.61 16.21 3.75
CA HIS A 6 5.39 16.98 2.54
C HIS A 6 4.57 16.12 1.58
N ILE A 7 3.30 16.49 1.39
CA ILE A 7 2.39 15.86 0.44
C ILE A 7 2.93 16.11 -0.98
N LEU A 8 3.81 15.22 -1.43
CA LEU A 8 4.32 15.16 -2.79
C LEU A 8 3.55 14.08 -3.53
N LEU A 9 2.43 14.46 -4.12
CA LEU A 9 1.72 13.62 -5.08
C LEU A 9 2.48 13.64 -6.42
N PRO A 10 3.01 12.51 -6.94
CA PRO A 10 3.48 12.37 -8.31
C PRO A 10 2.29 12.25 -9.30
N LEU A 11 1.35 13.19 -9.20
CA LEU A 11 0.29 13.41 -10.18
C LEU A 11 0.68 14.69 -10.95
N SER A 12 1.00 14.50 -12.23
CA SER A 12 1.20 15.51 -13.28
C SER A 12 2.02 16.80 -13.00
N LEU A 13 3.15 16.73 -12.29
CA LEU A 13 4.26 17.66 -12.63
C LEU A 13 4.85 17.27 -14.00
N VAL A 14 4.19 17.72 -15.07
CA VAL A 14 4.67 17.58 -16.45
C VAL A 14 5.84 18.54 -16.68
N SER A 15 7.01 18.09 -16.26
CA SER A 15 8.26 18.52 -16.84
C SER A 15 8.83 17.32 -17.59
N ARG A 16 9.06 17.45 -18.90
CA ARG A 16 9.94 16.52 -19.66
C ARG A 16 11.41 16.79 -19.29
N SER A 17 11.72 16.75 -18.00
CA SER A 17 13.08 16.97 -17.49
C SER A 17 13.92 15.74 -17.77
N ARG A 18 14.88 15.88 -18.69
CA ARG A 18 16.01 14.94 -18.78
C ARG A 18 16.80 15.03 -17.49
N MET A 19 17.00 13.90 -16.83
CA MET A 19 18.00 13.81 -15.75
C MET A 19 19.43 13.97 -16.28
N PRO A 20 20.38 14.41 -15.44
CA PRO A 20 21.80 14.42 -15.78
C PRO A 20 22.31 13.05 -16.25
N PRO A 21 23.37 12.99 -17.09
CA PRO A 21 23.86 11.75 -17.67
C PRO A 21 24.22 10.63 -16.67
N ASP A 22 24.68 10.99 -15.46
CA ASP A 22 25.31 10.07 -14.49
C ASP A 22 24.46 9.76 -13.24
N GLY A 23 23.15 10.02 -13.33
CA GLY A 23 22.17 9.86 -12.24
C GLY A 23 21.58 8.46 -12.09
N LEU A 24 21.12 8.14 -10.88
CA LEU A 24 20.35 6.92 -10.58
C LEU A 24 18.95 6.98 -11.19
N ALA A 25 18.41 5.84 -11.64
CA ALA A 25 17.11 5.73 -12.31
C ALA A 25 16.90 6.70 -13.51
N ARG A 26 17.99 7.04 -14.22
CA ARG A 26 17.98 7.92 -15.40
C ARG A 26 16.89 7.52 -16.40
N GLY A 27 16.07 8.50 -16.81
CA GLY A 27 14.93 8.30 -17.71
C GLY A 27 14.10 9.59 -17.85
N THR A 28 12.86 9.45 -18.32
CA THR A 28 11.86 10.54 -18.33
C THR A 28 10.80 10.24 -17.28
N ALA A 29 10.74 11.05 -16.21
CA ALA A 29 9.70 10.96 -15.20
C ALA A 29 8.35 11.46 -15.75
N ARG A 30 7.25 10.79 -15.41
CA ARG A 30 5.87 11.31 -15.55
C ARG A 30 4.94 10.63 -14.57
N GLY A 31 3.84 11.29 -14.21
CA GLY A 31 2.69 10.65 -13.54
C GLY A 31 1.90 9.74 -14.49
N GLY A 32 0.99 8.92 -13.96
CA GLY A 32 0.23 7.94 -14.76
C GLY A 32 -0.74 8.57 -15.78
N VAL A 33 -1.31 9.74 -15.47
CA VAL A 33 -2.12 10.54 -16.41
C VAL A 33 -1.46 11.90 -16.59
N PRO A 34 -0.51 12.08 -17.54
CA PRO A 34 0.24 13.34 -17.66
C PRO A 34 -0.64 14.57 -17.91
N SER A 35 -1.74 14.41 -18.64
CA SER A 35 -2.65 15.53 -19.00
C SER A 35 -3.65 15.90 -17.91
N SER A 36 -3.65 15.25 -16.74
CA SER A 36 -4.59 15.59 -15.66
C SER A 36 -4.28 16.95 -15.03
N ARG A 37 -5.32 17.71 -14.69
CA ARG A 37 -5.21 18.87 -13.81
C ARG A 37 -4.91 18.41 -12.38
N ILE A 38 -4.35 19.29 -11.56
CA ILE A 38 -4.09 19.07 -10.14
C ILE A 38 -4.74 20.21 -9.37
N ALA A 39 -5.52 19.89 -8.34
CA ALA A 39 -5.86 20.81 -7.26
C ALA A 39 -5.12 20.34 -6.00
N MET A 40 -4.50 21.28 -5.27
CA MET A 40 -3.61 20.96 -4.13
C MET A 40 -4.18 21.54 -2.83
N TYR A 41 -4.69 20.66 -1.98
CA TYR A 41 -5.23 21.01 -0.67
C TYR A 41 -4.20 20.67 0.40
N LYS A 42 -3.58 21.69 1.00
CA LYS A 42 -2.50 21.51 1.97
C LYS A 42 -3.07 21.35 3.38
N VAL A 43 -3.23 20.10 3.81
CA VAL A 43 -3.81 19.72 5.11
C VAL A 43 -2.77 19.23 6.14
N CYS A 44 -1.48 19.28 5.80
CA CYS A 44 -0.36 18.86 6.64
C CYS A 44 0.66 19.97 6.82
N TRP A 45 1.18 20.07 8.04
CA TRP A 45 2.19 21.02 8.47
C TRP A 45 3.43 20.29 9.00
N SER A 46 4.42 21.01 9.53
CA SER A 46 5.67 20.43 10.04
C SER A 46 5.47 19.51 11.25
N VAL A 47 4.37 19.68 11.99
CA VAL A 47 4.08 18.96 13.24
C VAL A 47 3.08 17.83 13.02
N ALA A 48 1.98 18.09 12.30
CA ALA A 48 0.88 17.14 12.10
C ALA A 48 0.03 17.51 10.87
N CYS A 49 -0.89 16.60 10.51
CA CYS A 49 -2.06 16.89 9.71
C CYS A 49 -3.26 16.89 10.65
N ALA A 50 -3.94 18.02 10.84
CA ALA A 50 -5.03 18.11 11.81
C ALA A 50 -6.32 17.53 11.24
N ASP A 51 -7.13 16.87 12.09
CA ASP A 51 -8.41 16.28 11.68
C ASP A 51 -9.36 17.34 11.07
N SER A 52 -9.31 18.59 11.57
CA SER A 52 -10.01 19.75 11.01
C SER A 52 -9.55 20.11 9.60
N ASP A 53 -8.24 20.17 9.37
CA ASP A 53 -7.64 20.58 8.10
C ASP A 53 -7.92 19.52 7.03
N ILE A 54 -7.88 18.24 7.41
CA ILE A 54 -8.25 17.11 6.54
C ILE A 54 -9.71 17.24 6.10
N LEU A 55 -10.63 17.50 7.02
CA LEU A 55 -12.05 17.66 6.69
C LEU A 55 -12.32 18.90 5.82
N ALA A 56 -11.68 20.04 6.10
CA ALA A 56 -11.79 21.25 5.28
C ALA A 56 -11.27 21.00 3.86
N GLY A 57 -10.09 20.37 3.70
CA GLY A 57 -9.54 20.01 2.40
C GLY A 57 -10.38 18.99 1.63
N PHE A 58 -11.17 18.15 2.30
CA PHE A 58 -12.19 17.33 1.66
C PHE A 58 -13.39 18.14 1.19
N ASP A 59 -13.93 19.03 2.02
CA ASP A 59 -15.12 19.82 1.69
C ASP A 59 -14.86 20.75 0.49
N ASP A 60 -13.73 21.47 0.51
CA ASP A 60 -13.26 22.30 -0.60
C ASP A 60 -13.06 21.47 -1.88
N ALA A 61 -12.35 20.33 -1.79
CA ALA A 61 -12.12 19.48 -2.97
C ALA A 61 -13.41 18.91 -3.58
N ILE A 62 -14.40 18.60 -2.73
CA ILE A 62 -15.71 18.13 -3.18
C ILE A 62 -16.52 19.28 -3.81
N ALA A 63 -16.41 20.50 -3.27
CA ALA A 63 -17.08 21.70 -3.79
C ALA A 63 -16.50 22.15 -5.14
N ASP A 64 -15.17 22.13 -5.28
CA ASP A 64 -14.43 22.42 -6.52
C ASP A 64 -14.63 21.34 -7.61
N GLY A 65 -15.27 20.22 -7.29
CA GLY A 65 -15.67 19.20 -8.26
C GLY A 65 -14.54 18.30 -8.75
N VAL A 66 -13.58 17.96 -7.89
CA VAL A 66 -12.47 17.05 -8.29
C VAL A 66 -12.95 15.65 -8.68
N ASP A 67 -12.29 15.04 -9.66
CA ASP A 67 -12.70 13.73 -10.18
C ASP A 67 -12.36 12.53 -9.29
N VAL A 68 -11.20 12.59 -8.63
CA VAL A 68 -10.60 11.54 -7.79
C VAL A 68 -9.71 12.24 -6.75
N ILE A 69 -9.71 11.75 -5.50
CA ILE A 69 -8.89 12.26 -4.39
C ILE A 69 -7.76 11.26 -4.08
N SER A 70 -6.55 11.78 -3.85
CA SER A 70 -5.36 11.00 -3.48
C SER A 70 -4.83 11.45 -2.12
N ILE A 71 -4.91 10.58 -1.12
CA ILE A 71 -4.46 10.89 0.24
C ILE A 71 -3.34 9.94 0.65
N SER A 72 -2.14 10.49 0.77
CA SER A 72 -0.94 9.77 1.21
C SER A 72 -0.67 9.97 2.71
N ILE A 73 -1.75 10.10 3.48
CA ILE A 73 -1.81 10.39 4.92
C ILE A 73 -2.57 9.23 5.59
N GLY A 74 -2.29 8.98 6.87
CA GLY A 74 -3.01 8.00 7.67
C GLY A 74 -2.61 8.10 9.14
N GLY A 75 -3.24 7.26 9.96
CA GLY A 75 -2.90 7.03 11.36
C GLY A 75 -3.48 5.69 11.80
N ALA A 76 -3.38 5.36 13.09
CA ALA A 76 -4.01 4.18 13.64
C ALA A 76 -5.51 4.14 13.28
N SER A 77 -6.00 3.00 12.77
CA SER A 77 -7.39 2.84 12.34
C SER A 77 -8.36 3.15 13.49
N ARG A 78 -9.25 4.13 13.28
CA ARG A 78 -10.29 4.52 14.24
C ARG A 78 -11.68 4.05 13.77
N ASP A 79 -12.68 4.22 14.63
CA ASP A 79 -14.08 4.10 14.23
C ASP A 79 -14.42 5.05 13.07
N TYR A 80 -15.27 4.61 12.12
CA TYR A 80 -15.57 5.37 10.91
C TYR A 80 -16.16 6.77 11.13
N PHE A 81 -16.77 7.03 12.30
CA PHE A 81 -17.34 8.34 12.65
C PHE A 81 -16.40 9.20 13.51
N ASN A 82 -15.21 8.67 13.84
CA ASN A 82 -14.12 9.38 14.55
C ASN A 82 -12.83 9.46 13.70
N ASP A 83 -12.90 9.08 12.43
CA ASP A 83 -11.82 9.13 11.45
C ASP A 83 -12.16 10.20 10.38
N PRO A 84 -11.39 11.31 10.30
CA PRO A 84 -11.69 12.40 9.37
C PRO A 84 -11.55 11.98 7.91
N ILE A 85 -10.68 11.00 7.61
CA ILE A 85 -10.48 10.48 6.26
C ILE A 85 -11.66 9.57 5.90
N ALA A 86 -12.16 8.75 6.82
CA ALA A 86 -13.38 7.96 6.60
C ALA A 86 -14.61 8.85 6.37
N ILE A 87 -14.79 9.91 7.17
CA ILE A 87 -15.90 10.88 7.01
C ILE A 87 -15.79 11.62 5.67
N GLY A 88 -14.66 12.29 5.40
CA GLY A 88 -14.48 13.07 4.17
C GLY A 88 -14.61 12.21 2.90
N SER A 89 -14.02 11.01 2.91
CA SER A 89 -14.16 10.08 1.77
C SER A 89 -15.57 9.50 1.60
N PHE A 90 -16.39 9.44 2.65
CA PHE A 90 -17.81 9.08 2.51
C PHE A 90 -18.58 10.17 1.76
N HIS A 91 -18.33 11.44 2.12
CA HIS A 91 -18.92 12.59 1.44
C HIS A 91 -18.44 12.69 -0.02
N ALA A 92 -17.17 12.40 -0.30
CA ALA A 92 -16.62 12.30 -1.64
C ALA A 92 -17.30 11.17 -2.45
N ALA A 93 -17.40 9.97 -1.88
CA ALA A 93 -18.02 8.81 -2.54
C ALA A 93 -19.51 9.07 -2.88
N LYS A 94 -20.24 9.76 -1.98
CA LYS A 94 -21.62 10.21 -2.18
C LYS A 94 -21.78 11.19 -3.37
N ARG A 95 -20.71 11.91 -3.73
CA ARG A 95 -20.64 12.81 -4.91
C ARG A 95 -20.05 12.15 -6.16
N GLY A 96 -19.76 10.86 -6.13
CA GLY A 96 -19.16 10.14 -7.27
C GLY A 96 -17.63 10.27 -7.35
N ILE A 97 -16.98 10.75 -6.30
CA ILE A 97 -15.53 10.98 -6.22
C ILE A 97 -14.88 9.80 -5.49
N LEU A 98 -13.94 9.10 -6.14
CA LEU A 98 -13.20 8.02 -5.50
C LEU A 98 -12.06 8.60 -4.65
N THR A 99 -11.92 8.11 -3.42
CA THR A 99 -10.76 8.40 -2.57
C THR A 99 -9.81 7.21 -2.55
N SER A 100 -8.57 7.43 -2.98
CA SER A 100 -7.43 6.53 -2.83
C SER A 100 -6.63 6.92 -1.59
N CYS A 101 -6.32 5.95 -0.71
CA CYS A 101 -5.52 6.18 0.48
C CYS A 101 -4.35 5.19 0.62
N SER A 102 -3.23 5.65 1.19
CA SER A 102 -2.11 4.80 1.58
C SER A 102 -2.47 3.81 2.71
N ALA A 103 -2.00 2.57 2.63
CA ALA A 103 -2.30 1.53 3.63
C ALA A 103 -1.56 1.66 4.97
N GLY A 104 -0.51 2.48 5.06
CA GLY A 104 0.39 2.59 6.23
C GLY A 104 1.76 1.95 5.98
N ASN A 105 2.75 2.30 6.81
CA ASN A 105 4.14 1.86 6.65
C ASN A 105 4.66 1.08 7.88
N ASP A 106 3.75 0.46 8.63
CA ASP A 106 4.02 -0.20 9.92
C ASP A 106 4.10 -1.74 9.81
N GLY A 107 4.23 -2.27 8.58
CA GLY A 107 4.44 -3.69 8.31
C GLY A 107 5.86 -4.17 8.68
N PRO A 108 6.13 -5.49 8.62
CA PRO A 108 5.37 -6.52 7.92
C PRO A 108 4.32 -7.26 8.77
N ASP A 109 4.17 -6.89 10.04
CA ASP A 109 3.26 -7.56 10.97
C ASP A 109 1.79 -7.30 10.64
N THR A 110 0.93 -8.26 10.98
CA THR A 110 -0.54 -8.18 10.76
C THR A 110 -1.19 -7.12 11.65
N LEU A 111 -2.42 -6.71 11.30
CA LEU A 111 -3.23 -5.72 12.05
C LEU A 111 -2.71 -4.27 12.01
N THR A 112 -1.79 -3.97 11.09
CA THR A 112 -1.10 -2.67 10.96
C THR A 112 -1.74 -1.75 9.90
N VAL A 113 -2.74 -2.22 9.15
CA VAL A 113 -3.39 -1.48 8.06
C VAL A 113 -4.24 -0.30 8.54
N GLN A 114 -4.08 0.81 7.84
CA GLN A 114 -4.73 2.11 8.06
C GLN A 114 -5.77 2.41 6.96
N ASN A 115 -6.54 3.49 7.10
CA ASN A 115 -7.50 3.97 6.09
C ASN A 115 -8.52 2.90 5.64
N VAL A 116 -9.15 2.22 6.60
CA VAL A 116 -9.82 0.92 6.38
C VAL A 116 -11.30 0.98 5.97
N ALA A 117 -11.87 2.19 5.79
CA ALA A 117 -13.27 2.33 5.41
C ALA A 117 -13.59 1.64 4.05
N PRO A 118 -14.74 0.97 3.88
CA PRO A 118 -15.03 0.22 2.64
C PRO A 118 -15.16 1.08 1.38
N TRP A 119 -15.53 2.35 1.52
CA TRP A 119 -15.64 3.33 0.43
C TRP A 119 -14.29 3.95 0.02
N ILE A 120 -13.23 3.79 0.83
CA ILE A 120 -11.85 4.15 0.47
C ILE A 120 -11.22 3.02 -0.34
N MET A 121 -10.46 3.32 -1.39
CA MET A 121 -9.51 2.37 -2.01
C MET A 121 -8.18 2.43 -1.26
N THR A 122 -7.87 1.39 -0.47
CA THR A 122 -6.67 1.34 0.39
C THR A 122 -5.53 0.63 -0.34
N VAL A 123 -4.38 1.31 -0.46
CA VAL A 123 -3.31 0.96 -1.40
C VAL A 123 -2.01 0.60 -0.67
N ALA A 124 -1.58 -0.64 -0.83
CA ALA A 124 -0.29 -1.13 -0.36
C ALA A 124 0.85 -0.83 -1.32
N ALA A 125 2.08 -0.85 -0.80
CA ALA A 125 3.30 -0.65 -1.57
C ALA A 125 3.85 -1.99 -2.03
N SER A 126 4.15 -2.08 -3.33
CA SER A 126 4.91 -3.18 -3.92
C SER A 126 6.27 -2.72 -4.43
N GLY A 127 7.18 -3.68 -4.48
CA GLY A 127 8.45 -3.57 -5.18
C GLY A 127 8.30 -3.71 -6.69
N ILE A 128 9.10 -2.91 -7.42
CA ILE A 128 9.29 -3.01 -8.86
C ILE A 128 10.49 -3.92 -9.18
N ASP A 129 10.69 -4.21 -10.47
CA ASP A 129 11.81 -5.01 -10.97
C ASP A 129 13.17 -4.31 -10.84
N ARG A 130 13.19 -3.05 -10.39
CA ARG A 130 14.37 -2.23 -10.13
C ARG A 130 14.68 -2.18 -8.63
N GLN A 131 15.92 -2.47 -8.25
CA GLN A 131 16.41 -2.26 -6.89
C GLN A 131 17.75 -1.52 -6.87
N PHE A 132 17.94 -0.64 -5.88
CA PHE A 132 19.23 0.01 -5.64
C PHE A 132 20.15 -0.84 -4.76
N LYS A 133 21.40 -0.99 -5.20
CA LYS A 133 22.46 -1.71 -4.47
C LYS A 133 23.71 -0.87 -4.30
N THR A 134 24.18 -0.83 -3.07
CA THR A 134 25.39 -0.12 -2.65
C THR A 134 26.30 -1.14 -1.99
N ILE A 135 27.27 -1.64 -2.75
CA ILE A 135 28.14 -2.74 -2.34
C ILE A 135 29.25 -2.21 -1.42
N VAL A 136 29.50 -2.90 -0.31
CA VAL A 136 30.73 -2.74 0.47
C VAL A 136 31.74 -3.78 0.00
N LYS A 137 32.96 -3.37 -0.37
CA LYS A 137 34.11 -4.28 -0.50
C LYS A 137 34.92 -4.21 0.80
N LEU A 138 34.97 -5.31 1.54
CA LEU A 138 35.80 -5.46 2.74
C LEU A 138 37.26 -5.74 2.35
N GLY A 139 38.21 -5.45 3.25
CA GLY A 139 39.64 -5.62 3.00
C GLY A 139 40.08 -7.07 2.80
N ASN A 140 39.31 -8.04 3.31
CA ASN A 140 39.48 -9.48 3.01
C ASN A 140 38.86 -9.90 1.66
N GLY A 141 38.50 -8.96 0.79
CA GLY A 141 37.91 -9.22 -0.53
C GLY A 141 36.41 -9.53 -0.53
N ARG A 142 35.79 -9.85 0.63
CA ARG A 142 34.34 -10.11 0.73
C ARG A 142 33.54 -8.91 0.23
N ARG A 143 32.46 -9.19 -0.51
CA ARG A 143 31.53 -8.18 -1.03
C ARG A 143 30.19 -8.33 -0.32
N ILE A 144 29.78 -7.28 0.39
CA ILE A 144 28.50 -7.24 1.11
C ILE A 144 27.51 -6.38 0.32
N PRO A 145 26.32 -6.92 -0.03
CA PRO A 145 25.26 -6.11 -0.62
C PRO A 145 24.60 -5.25 0.46
N GLY A 146 24.45 -3.95 0.19
CA GLY A 146 23.61 -3.08 0.98
C GLY A 146 22.64 -2.26 0.13
N PHE A 147 21.71 -1.58 0.79
CA PHE A 147 20.54 -0.92 0.21
C PHE A 147 20.62 0.57 0.55
N ALA A 148 20.99 1.41 -0.42
CA ALA A 148 21.07 2.85 -0.24
C ALA A 148 21.08 3.61 -1.58
N VAL A 149 20.75 4.90 -1.52
CA VAL A 149 20.90 5.89 -2.59
C VAL A 149 22.18 6.70 -2.34
N ASN A 150 23.31 6.00 -2.33
CA ASN A 150 24.65 6.57 -2.12
C ASN A 150 25.20 7.19 -3.42
N THR A 151 25.14 8.52 -3.49
CA THR A 151 25.69 9.33 -4.61
C THR A 151 27.18 9.63 -4.47
N PHE A 152 27.79 9.36 -3.30
CA PHE A 152 29.15 9.76 -2.97
C PHE A 152 30.26 8.83 -3.50
N SER A 153 31.48 9.37 -3.59
CA SER A 153 32.73 8.64 -3.87
C SER A 153 33.39 8.08 -2.59
N PRO A 154 34.20 7.00 -2.67
CA PRO A 154 34.57 6.21 -1.49
C PRO A 154 35.68 6.82 -0.58
N LYS A 155 35.51 6.70 0.74
CA LYS A 155 36.52 6.88 1.82
C LYS A 155 36.37 5.73 2.86
N LYS A 156 37.19 5.57 3.94
CA LYS A 156 37.40 4.26 4.67
C LYS A 156 37.23 4.25 6.24
N HIS A 157 36.89 3.07 6.85
CA HIS A 157 37.17 2.51 8.24
C HIS A 157 36.30 2.74 9.54
N ILE A 158 35.79 1.69 10.25
CA ILE A 158 35.47 1.56 11.73
C ILE A 158 34.52 2.59 12.47
N ALA A 159 33.66 2.31 13.50
CA ALA A 159 32.62 1.29 13.84
C ALA A 159 31.95 1.59 15.25
N CYS A 160 30.65 1.96 15.38
CA CYS A 160 30.06 2.60 16.59
C CYS A 160 28.50 2.60 16.74
N ASP A 161 27.99 3.08 17.89
CA ASP A 161 26.57 3.10 18.35
C ASP A 161 26.15 4.48 18.96
N TYR A 162 24.86 4.75 19.23
CA TYR A 162 24.40 6.06 19.73
C TYR A 162 24.95 6.40 21.13
N GLY A 163 25.34 7.66 21.37
CA GLY A 163 25.83 8.17 22.67
C GLY A 163 27.22 7.68 23.13
N THR A 164 27.75 6.59 22.57
CA THR A 164 29.06 6.00 22.96
C THR A 164 30.26 6.61 22.20
N LEU A 165 30.03 7.75 21.55
CA LEU A 165 30.71 8.14 20.33
C LEU A 165 31.71 9.29 20.51
N SER A 166 32.97 8.99 20.81
CA SER A 166 34.01 10.04 20.91
C SER A 166 34.52 10.47 19.53
N ARG A 167 34.72 11.79 19.36
CA ARG A 167 35.13 12.40 18.08
C ARG A 167 36.42 11.79 17.54
N ASP A 168 37.41 11.52 18.39
CA ASP A 168 38.71 10.96 18.00
C ASP A 168 38.61 9.50 17.49
N LYS A 169 37.56 8.78 17.91
CA LYS A 169 37.25 7.44 17.40
C LYS A 169 36.57 7.49 16.02
N VAL A 170 35.87 8.56 15.66
CA VAL A 170 35.09 8.70 14.41
C VAL A 170 35.75 9.55 13.32
N LYS A 171 36.54 10.57 13.68
CA LYS A 171 37.10 11.51 12.72
C LYS A 171 37.94 10.77 11.66
N GLY A 172 37.61 10.97 10.39
CA GLY A 172 38.31 10.35 9.25
C GLY A 172 37.92 8.89 8.94
N LYS A 173 36.83 8.35 9.53
CA LYS A 173 36.52 6.91 9.59
C LYS A 173 35.10 6.54 9.05
N ILE A 174 34.91 5.40 8.34
CA ILE A 174 33.59 4.78 8.03
C ILE A 174 33.04 4.05 9.26
N VAL A 175 31.98 4.55 9.87
CA VAL A 175 31.40 3.89 11.05
C VAL A 175 30.46 2.72 10.67
N TYR A 176 30.88 1.48 10.91
CA TYR A 176 29.98 0.32 10.96
C TYR A 176 29.13 0.32 12.23
N CYS A 177 27.81 0.28 12.10
CA CYS A 177 26.85 0.30 13.20
C CYS A 177 26.04 -1.00 13.27
N GLN A 178 25.63 -1.40 14.46
CA GLN A 178 24.75 -2.55 14.68
C GLN A 178 23.45 -2.06 15.33
N GLY A 179 22.34 -2.21 14.62
CA GLY A 179 21.02 -1.81 15.10
C GLY A 179 20.71 -0.32 14.92
N ASN A 180 19.42 -0.05 14.77
CA ASN A 180 18.79 1.22 14.42
C ASN A 180 19.24 1.83 13.08
N ASN A 181 18.43 2.73 12.54
CA ASN A 181 18.74 3.53 11.34
C ASN A 181 19.01 5.01 11.71
N GLY A 182 19.54 5.79 10.77
CA GLY A 182 19.69 7.25 10.94
C GLY A 182 20.88 7.73 11.79
N GLN A 183 21.84 6.85 12.12
CA GLN A 183 23.07 7.24 12.85
C GLN A 183 24.06 8.03 11.97
N ASP A 184 23.87 7.98 10.65
CA ASP A 184 24.72 8.60 9.63
C ASP A 184 24.86 10.12 9.80
N PHE A 185 23.82 10.79 10.29
CA PHE A 185 23.86 12.20 10.68
C PHE A 185 24.92 12.46 11.77
N THR A 186 24.78 11.82 12.93
CA THR A 186 25.69 11.97 14.08
C THR A 186 27.13 11.59 13.73
N ILE A 187 27.31 10.56 12.90
CA ILE A 187 28.63 10.15 12.41
C ILE A 187 29.26 11.25 11.55
N GLY A 188 28.47 11.91 10.69
CA GLY A 188 28.91 13.04 9.87
C GLY A 188 29.34 14.25 10.71
N GLU A 189 28.53 14.65 11.70
CA GLU A 189 28.84 15.76 12.62
C GLU A 189 30.14 15.53 13.42
N LEU A 190 30.43 14.27 13.78
CA LEU A 190 31.68 13.87 14.43
C LEU A 190 32.89 13.80 13.48
N GLY A 191 32.70 14.05 12.18
CA GLY A 191 33.75 14.05 11.15
C GLY A 191 34.04 12.67 10.55
N GLY A 192 33.09 11.74 10.63
CA GLY A 192 33.15 10.45 9.96
C GLY A 192 33.06 10.59 8.44
N VAL A 193 33.74 9.71 7.71
CA VAL A 193 33.84 9.76 6.23
C VAL A 193 32.95 8.71 5.54
N GLY A 194 32.12 8.02 6.31
CA GLY A 194 31.07 7.14 5.81
C GLY A 194 30.43 6.30 6.91
N THR A 195 29.52 5.40 6.54
CA THR A 195 28.90 4.46 7.48
C THR A 195 28.39 3.17 6.82
N ILE A 196 28.31 2.09 7.59
CA ILE A 196 27.68 0.82 7.19
C ILE A 196 26.75 0.41 8.32
N MET A 197 25.44 0.57 8.20
CA MET A 197 24.49 0.20 9.25
C MET A 197 23.95 -1.21 9.01
N THR A 198 24.05 -2.10 9.99
CA THR A 198 23.28 -3.35 10.00
C THR A 198 21.90 -3.07 10.58
N LEU A 199 20.85 -3.35 9.82
CA LEU A 199 19.47 -3.20 10.25
C LEU A 199 19.05 -4.33 11.19
N ASP A 200 18.11 -4.06 12.10
CA ASP A 200 17.57 -5.04 13.05
C ASP A 200 16.69 -6.11 12.38
N SER A 201 16.01 -5.73 11.30
CA SER A 201 15.08 -6.59 10.56
C SER A 201 15.41 -6.63 9.07
N PHE A 202 14.69 -7.49 8.33
CA PHE A 202 14.77 -7.48 6.88
C PHE A 202 14.03 -6.26 6.32
N VAL A 203 14.72 -5.47 5.48
CA VAL A 203 14.09 -4.45 4.64
C VAL A 203 14.52 -4.61 3.18
N ASP A 204 13.68 -4.10 2.30
CA ASP A 204 13.90 -4.02 0.85
C ASP A 204 14.24 -2.60 0.35
N THR A 205 14.03 -1.60 1.21
CA THR A 205 14.11 -0.15 0.93
C THR A 205 15.55 0.36 0.85
N ALA A 206 15.83 1.20 -0.14
CA ALA A 206 17.07 1.96 -0.22
C ALA A 206 16.91 3.34 0.45
N PHE A 207 17.63 3.57 1.53
CA PHE A 207 17.66 4.86 2.22
C PHE A 207 18.69 5.82 1.59
N THR A 208 18.46 7.13 1.70
CA THR A 208 19.39 8.17 1.25
C THR A 208 20.25 8.63 2.44
N PRO A 209 21.55 8.27 2.52
CA PRO A 209 22.38 8.63 3.66
C PRO A 209 22.93 10.07 3.54
N TYR A 210 23.15 10.72 4.69
CA TYR A 210 23.78 12.04 4.88
C TYR A 210 25.25 12.05 4.43
N ILE A 211 26.00 11.01 4.77
CA ILE A 211 27.41 10.78 4.39
C ILE A 211 27.54 9.51 3.52
N PRO A 212 28.73 9.15 2.97
CA PRO A 212 28.88 7.93 2.16
C PRO A 212 28.43 6.68 2.93
N GLY A 213 27.29 6.10 2.58
CA GLY A 213 26.56 5.19 3.48
C GLY A 213 25.92 3.99 2.78
N THR A 214 25.70 2.91 3.53
CA THR A 214 24.86 1.79 3.08
C THR A 214 24.30 0.98 4.24
N TYR A 215 23.18 0.31 3.99
CA TYR A 215 22.46 -0.49 4.98
C TYR A 215 22.54 -1.98 4.61
N ALA A 216 23.10 -2.79 5.50
CA ALA A 216 23.24 -4.24 5.35
C ALA A 216 22.11 -4.97 6.09
N LEU A 217 21.73 -6.15 5.56
CA LEU A 217 20.78 -7.04 6.22
C LEU A 217 21.43 -7.72 7.45
N PRO A 218 20.65 -8.12 8.48
CA PRO A 218 21.16 -8.79 9.68
C PRO A 218 22.16 -9.92 9.40
N LYS A 219 21.82 -10.81 8.45
CA LYS A 219 22.64 -11.96 8.02
C LYS A 219 24.01 -11.58 7.45
N ASP A 220 24.14 -10.36 6.92
CA ASP A 220 25.34 -9.84 6.30
C ASP A 220 26.13 -8.97 7.28
N GLY A 221 25.46 -8.31 8.23
CA GLY A 221 26.07 -7.66 9.39
C GLY A 221 26.97 -8.59 10.19
N ASN A 222 26.51 -9.81 10.49
CA ASN A 222 27.33 -10.83 11.16
C ASN A 222 28.66 -11.12 10.43
N LYS A 223 28.68 -11.07 9.09
CA LYS A 223 29.89 -11.26 8.27
C LYS A 223 30.83 -10.06 8.34
N ILE A 224 30.30 -8.86 8.55
CA ILE A 224 31.06 -7.62 8.77
C ILE A 224 31.68 -7.64 10.17
N SER A 225 30.90 -7.94 11.22
CA SER A 225 31.39 -8.04 12.60
C SER A 225 32.50 -9.10 12.74
N GLN A 226 32.32 -10.29 12.14
CA GLN A 226 33.37 -11.32 12.06
C GLN A 226 34.66 -10.81 11.39
N TYR A 227 34.54 -10.04 10.32
CA TYR A 227 35.71 -9.47 9.62
C TYR A 227 36.40 -8.38 10.44
N ILE A 228 35.65 -7.51 11.09
CA ILE A 228 36.21 -6.45 11.97
C ILE A 228 37.03 -7.09 13.09
N ASN A 229 36.53 -8.17 13.70
CA ASN A 229 37.21 -8.88 14.77
C ASN A 229 38.41 -9.73 14.28
N SER A 230 38.50 -10.06 12.98
CA SER A 230 39.58 -10.90 12.44
C SER A 230 40.84 -10.12 12.04
N THR A 231 40.93 -8.81 12.29
CA THR A 231 42.13 -8.01 11.97
C THR A 231 42.24 -6.74 12.82
N LYS A 232 43.47 -6.34 13.15
CA LYS A 232 43.74 -5.07 13.84
C LYS A 232 43.60 -3.83 12.95
N LYS A 233 43.45 -3.99 11.62
CA LYS A 233 43.33 -2.89 10.64
C LYS A 233 42.20 -3.17 9.62
N PRO A 234 40.93 -3.29 10.04
CA PRO A 234 39.82 -3.63 9.15
C PRO A 234 39.55 -2.49 8.15
N MET A 235 39.47 -2.84 6.87
CA MET A 235 39.27 -1.91 5.75
C MET A 235 37.92 -2.15 5.06
N ALA A 236 37.29 -1.08 4.57
CA ALA A 236 36.10 -1.16 3.74
C ALA A 236 36.09 -0.05 2.68
N VAL A 237 35.44 -0.32 1.55
CA VAL A 237 35.17 0.63 0.47
C VAL A 237 33.68 0.56 0.16
N ILE A 238 32.93 1.64 0.40
CA ILE A 238 31.53 1.78 0.01
C ILE A 238 31.50 2.24 -1.45
N GLN A 239 30.92 1.46 -2.35
CA GLN A 239 30.83 1.82 -3.77
C GLN A 239 29.69 2.80 -4.03
N LYS A 240 29.74 3.58 -5.13
CA LYS A 240 28.58 4.33 -5.64
C LYS A 240 27.42 3.34 -5.87
N THR A 241 26.19 3.76 -5.57
CA THR A 241 25.00 2.94 -5.85
C THR A 241 24.89 2.58 -7.33
N ARG A 242 24.41 1.37 -7.60
CA ARG A 242 23.97 0.93 -8.92
C ARG A 242 22.55 0.41 -8.88
N THR A 243 21.90 0.45 -10.03
CA THR A 243 20.63 -0.26 -10.25
C THR A 243 20.92 -1.73 -10.58
N VAL A 244 20.10 -2.65 -10.05
CA VAL A 244 20.04 -4.06 -10.45
C VAL A 244 18.60 -4.46 -10.75
N SER A 245 18.41 -5.49 -11.57
CA SER A 245 17.09 -6.09 -11.78
C SER A 245 16.81 -7.19 -10.75
N ILE A 246 15.57 -7.29 -10.29
CA ILE A 246 15.07 -8.32 -9.37
C ILE A 246 13.67 -8.82 -9.81
N ALA A 247 13.24 -9.97 -9.29
CA ALA A 247 11.90 -10.48 -9.53
C ALA A 247 10.84 -9.62 -8.82
N ALA A 248 9.76 -9.28 -9.53
CA ALA A 248 8.68 -8.40 -9.09
C ALA A 248 7.37 -8.65 -9.86
N PRO A 249 6.18 -8.28 -9.32
CA PRO A 249 5.97 -7.60 -8.05
C PRO A 249 6.03 -8.52 -6.82
N PHE A 250 6.39 -7.90 -5.70
CA PHE A 250 6.35 -8.43 -4.34
C PHE A 250 5.83 -7.33 -3.41
N VAL A 251 5.26 -7.67 -2.26
CA VAL A 251 4.76 -6.66 -1.32
C VAL A 251 5.92 -6.12 -0.49
N ALA A 252 6.05 -4.80 -0.37
CA ALA A 252 7.14 -4.17 0.36
C ALA A 252 7.09 -4.52 1.86
N SER A 253 8.27 -4.62 2.51
CA SER A 253 8.40 -5.07 3.89
C SER A 253 7.72 -4.13 4.88
N PHE A 254 7.88 -2.82 4.68
CA PHE A 254 7.22 -1.79 5.51
C PHE A 254 5.72 -1.69 5.25
N SER A 255 5.18 -2.17 4.13
CA SER A 255 3.78 -1.91 3.78
C SER A 255 2.87 -2.56 4.82
N SER A 256 1.99 -1.80 5.45
CA SER A 256 1.09 -2.34 6.47
C SER A 256 0.24 -3.51 5.95
N ARG A 257 -0.09 -4.44 6.84
CA ARG A 257 -0.86 -5.65 6.56
C ARG A 257 -2.20 -5.65 7.29
N GLY A 258 -3.20 -6.29 6.68
CA GLY A 258 -4.45 -6.64 7.34
C GLY A 258 -4.31 -7.79 8.35
N PRO A 259 -5.44 -8.35 8.81
CA PRO A 259 -6.79 -7.84 8.58
C PRO A 259 -7.03 -6.49 9.28
N GLN A 260 -8.05 -5.75 8.85
CA GLN A 260 -8.45 -4.53 9.56
C GLN A 260 -9.27 -4.82 10.83
N LEU A 261 -9.23 -3.90 11.79
CA LEU A 261 -9.79 -4.09 13.12
C LEU A 261 -11.25 -3.61 13.28
N VAL A 262 -11.73 -2.69 12.44
CA VAL A 262 -13.07 -2.09 12.54
C VAL A 262 -14.12 -3.07 11.99
N SER A 263 -14.10 -3.32 10.69
CA SER A 263 -14.99 -4.28 10.02
C SER A 263 -14.22 -5.52 9.57
N ARG A 264 -14.07 -6.46 10.49
CA ARG A 264 -13.17 -7.63 10.36
C ARG A 264 -13.49 -8.59 9.20
N ASN A 265 -14.66 -8.48 8.56
CA ASN A 265 -15.04 -9.28 7.38
C ASN A 265 -14.79 -8.55 6.04
N ILE A 266 -14.15 -7.38 6.05
CA ILE A 266 -13.70 -6.67 4.85
C ILE A 266 -12.18 -6.81 4.74
N LEU A 267 -11.71 -7.38 3.62
CA LEU A 267 -10.27 -7.49 3.33
C LEU A 267 -9.68 -6.10 3.09
N LYS A 268 -8.57 -5.81 3.77
CA LYS A 268 -7.73 -4.63 3.56
C LYS A 268 -6.25 -5.06 3.63
N PRO A 269 -5.34 -4.46 2.86
CA PRO A 269 -5.56 -3.42 1.84
C PRO A 269 -6.38 -3.94 0.66
N ASP A 270 -6.87 -3.06 -0.20
CA ASP A 270 -7.69 -3.44 -1.36
C ASP A 270 -6.83 -3.93 -2.53
N ILE A 271 -5.69 -3.27 -2.74
CA ILE A 271 -4.81 -3.45 -3.90
C ILE A 271 -3.38 -2.99 -3.57
N ALA A 272 -2.40 -3.41 -4.35
CA ALA A 272 -1.01 -2.95 -4.29
C ALA A 272 -0.61 -2.16 -5.55
N ALA A 273 0.28 -1.19 -5.37
CA ALA A 273 0.86 -0.39 -6.45
C ALA A 273 2.34 -0.06 -6.15
N PRO A 274 3.14 0.33 -7.17
CA PRO A 274 4.55 0.65 -6.98
C PRO A 274 4.78 1.70 -5.88
N GLY A 275 5.46 1.30 -4.80
CA GLY A 275 5.72 2.17 -3.64
C GLY A 275 7.12 2.05 -3.06
N LEU A 276 7.97 1.19 -3.62
CA LEU A 276 9.36 1.01 -3.22
C LEU A 276 10.30 1.74 -4.18
N ASP A 277 11.25 2.49 -3.64
CA ASP A 277 12.36 3.15 -4.33
C ASP A 277 11.88 4.01 -5.54
N ILE A 278 10.79 4.77 -5.35
CA ILE A 278 10.11 5.55 -6.38
C ILE A 278 10.79 6.90 -6.56
N LEU A 279 11.12 7.23 -7.81
CA LEU A 279 11.66 8.53 -8.20
C LEU A 279 10.51 9.49 -8.54
N ALA A 280 10.41 10.61 -7.81
CA ALA A 280 9.40 11.63 -8.04
C ALA A 280 9.99 13.05 -7.92
N ALA A 281 9.24 14.06 -8.39
CA ALA A 281 9.64 15.46 -8.26
C ALA A 281 9.79 15.85 -6.78
N TYR A 282 10.75 16.74 -6.49
CA TYR A 282 11.11 17.12 -5.12
C TYR A 282 11.46 18.60 -5.03
N SER A 283 11.21 19.21 -3.87
CA SER A 283 11.44 20.64 -3.67
C SER A 283 12.90 20.96 -3.33
N LYS A 284 13.51 21.91 -4.05
CA LYS A 284 14.82 22.48 -3.69
C LYS A 284 14.79 23.30 -2.38
N GLN A 285 13.62 23.61 -1.83
CA GLN A 285 13.53 24.33 -0.54
C GLN A 285 13.98 23.47 0.65
N THR A 286 13.89 22.14 0.53
CA THR A 286 14.42 21.19 1.51
C THR A 286 15.62 20.42 0.93
N THR A 287 16.32 19.69 1.80
CA THR A 287 17.51 18.89 1.48
C THR A 287 17.09 17.46 1.13
N ILE A 288 17.90 16.67 0.40
CA ILE A 288 17.46 15.34 -0.04
C ILE A 288 17.27 14.32 1.10
N THR A 289 17.82 14.60 2.29
CA THR A 289 17.63 13.84 3.53
C THR A 289 16.63 14.49 4.50
N GLY A 290 16.33 15.78 4.34
CA GLY A 290 15.60 16.58 5.32
C GLY A 290 16.47 17.12 6.47
N TYR A 291 17.74 16.73 6.59
CA TYR A 291 18.63 17.30 7.60
C TYR A 291 19.02 18.75 7.27
N PRO A 292 18.96 19.72 8.21
CA PRO A 292 19.23 21.13 7.92
C PRO A 292 20.65 21.44 7.43
N THR A 293 21.64 20.62 7.81
CA THR A 293 23.06 20.79 7.46
C THR A 293 23.45 20.07 6.15
N ASP A 294 22.54 19.33 5.52
CA ASP A 294 22.79 18.68 4.23
C ASP A 294 22.66 19.70 3.09
N ASP A 295 23.76 19.97 2.38
CA ASP A 295 23.77 20.93 1.27
C ASP A 295 23.12 20.38 -0.02
N ARG A 296 22.92 19.05 -0.11
CA ARG A 296 22.43 18.38 -1.31
C ARG A 296 20.95 18.67 -1.53
N ARG A 297 20.64 19.35 -2.63
CA ARG A 297 19.28 19.71 -3.06
C ARG A 297 19.04 19.25 -4.50
N ALA A 298 17.93 18.56 -4.74
CA ALA A 298 17.60 17.99 -6.04
C ALA A 298 16.13 18.26 -6.43
N VAL A 299 15.87 18.34 -7.74
CA VAL A 299 14.51 18.47 -8.30
C VAL A 299 13.77 17.13 -8.40
N PHE A 300 14.48 16.02 -8.14
CA PHE A 300 13.94 14.68 -8.01
C PHE A 300 14.54 14.02 -6.78
N ASN A 301 13.77 13.20 -6.08
CA ASN A 301 14.25 12.36 -4.98
C ASN A 301 13.70 10.94 -5.13
N ILE A 302 14.39 9.98 -4.51
CA ILE A 302 13.99 8.56 -4.46
C ILE A 302 13.48 8.30 -3.05
N ILE A 303 12.21 7.91 -2.93
CA ILE A 303 11.54 7.68 -1.66
C ILE A 303 10.63 6.45 -1.73
N SER A 304 10.39 5.85 -0.57
CA SER A 304 9.61 4.62 -0.39
C SER A 304 8.47 4.86 0.59
N GLY A 305 7.32 4.24 0.32
CA GLY A 305 6.14 4.31 1.18
C GLY A 305 4.86 3.91 0.45
N THR A 306 3.84 3.51 1.21
CA THR A 306 2.46 3.42 0.69
C THR A 306 1.95 4.78 0.22
N SER A 307 2.52 5.87 0.75
CA SER A 307 2.40 7.25 0.27
C SER A 307 2.82 7.45 -1.20
N MET A 308 3.70 6.60 -1.75
CA MET A 308 4.09 6.59 -3.17
C MET A 308 3.22 5.64 -4.00
N ALA A 309 2.65 4.60 -3.38
CA ALA A 309 1.74 3.66 -4.04
C ALA A 309 0.33 4.23 -4.27
N CYS A 310 -0.22 4.91 -3.26
CA CYS A 310 -1.51 5.62 -3.33
C CYS A 310 -1.69 6.46 -4.61
N PRO A 311 -0.78 7.39 -4.97
CA PRO A 311 -0.90 8.20 -6.18
C PRO A 311 -0.74 7.42 -7.50
N HIS A 312 -0.03 6.29 -7.52
CA HIS A 312 -0.04 5.39 -8.69
C HIS A 312 -1.42 4.76 -8.90
N ALA A 313 -2.07 4.30 -7.83
CA ALA A 313 -3.44 3.79 -7.89
C ALA A 313 -4.46 4.89 -8.21
N THR A 314 -4.28 6.12 -7.68
CA THR A 314 -5.10 7.28 -8.07
C THR A 314 -4.97 7.59 -9.56
N ALA A 315 -3.75 7.56 -10.11
CA ALA A 315 -3.55 7.76 -11.54
C ALA A 315 -4.20 6.66 -12.38
N ALA A 316 -4.15 5.40 -11.92
CA ALA A 316 -4.85 4.29 -12.56
C ALA A 316 -6.37 4.45 -12.51
N ALA A 317 -6.93 4.89 -11.37
CA ALA A 317 -8.36 5.18 -11.24
C ALA A 317 -8.81 6.33 -12.15
N ALA A 318 -8.03 7.42 -12.21
CA ALA A 318 -8.29 8.53 -13.12
C ALA A 318 -8.22 8.10 -14.59
N TYR A 319 -7.24 7.25 -14.95
CA TYR A 319 -7.14 6.66 -16.28
C TYR A 319 -8.40 5.85 -16.63
N VAL A 320 -8.85 4.93 -15.77
CA VAL A 320 -10.12 4.19 -15.95
C VAL A 320 -11.30 5.16 -16.10
N LYS A 321 -11.38 6.21 -15.29
CA LYS A 321 -12.44 7.23 -15.37
C LYS A 321 -12.45 8.00 -16.71
N THR A 322 -11.31 8.16 -17.39
CA THR A 322 -11.30 8.79 -18.74
C THR A 322 -11.98 7.94 -19.82
N PHE A 323 -12.04 6.62 -19.66
CA PHE A 323 -12.81 5.73 -20.55
C PHE A 323 -14.25 5.54 -20.05
N HIS A 324 -14.47 5.67 -18.73
CA HIS A 324 -15.75 5.45 -18.08
C HIS A 324 -16.16 6.63 -17.17
N PRO A 325 -16.48 7.81 -17.75
CA PRO A 325 -16.70 9.04 -16.97
C PRO A 325 -17.90 8.94 -16.01
N ASN A 326 -18.88 8.09 -16.33
CA ASN A 326 -20.11 7.90 -15.56
C ASN A 326 -20.04 6.76 -14.52
N TRP A 327 -18.89 6.08 -14.36
CA TRP A 327 -18.77 5.01 -13.37
C TRP A 327 -18.73 5.53 -11.93
N SER A 328 -19.35 4.79 -11.03
CA SER A 328 -19.28 5.06 -9.61
C SER A 328 -17.85 4.82 -9.07
N PRO A 329 -17.48 5.42 -7.93
CA PRO A 329 -16.25 5.09 -7.21
C PRO A 329 -16.09 3.58 -6.96
N ALA A 330 -17.19 2.88 -6.67
CA ALA A 330 -17.20 1.45 -6.44
C ALA A 330 -16.97 0.63 -7.72
N ALA A 331 -17.51 1.07 -8.87
CA ALA A 331 -17.26 0.44 -10.16
C ALA A 331 -15.80 0.59 -10.60
N ILE A 332 -15.21 1.79 -10.47
CA ILE A 332 -13.78 2.04 -10.77
C ILE A 332 -12.89 1.20 -9.84
N LYS A 333 -13.15 1.23 -8.52
CA LYS A 333 -12.44 0.41 -7.54
C LYS A 333 -12.58 -1.09 -7.84
N SER A 334 -13.78 -1.54 -8.21
CA SER A 334 -14.01 -2.93 -8.61
C SER A 334 -13.20 -3.30 -9.84
N ALA A 335 -13.19 -2.49 -10.89
CA ALA A 335 -12.46 -2.77 -12.11
C ALA A 335 -10.95 -2.91 -11.83
N MET A 336 -10.38 -2.01 -11.04
CA MET A 336 -8.98 -2.09 -10.61
C MET A 336 -8.69 -3.35 -9.79
N MET A 337 -9.57 -3.73 -8.85
CA MET A 337 -9.38 -4.90 -8.00
C MET A 337 -9.54 -6.21 -8.77
N THR A 338 -10.55 -6.35 -9.63
CA THR A 338 -10.86 -7.63 -10.30
C THR A 338 -9.88 -7.97 -11.41
N THR A 339 -9.22 -6.96 -12.01
CA THR A 339 -8.19 -7.16 -13.03
C THR A 339 -6.77 -7.20 -12.46
N ALA A 340 -6.57 -6.80 -11.20
CA ALA A 340 -5.26 -6.78 -10.53
C ALA A 340 -4.47 -8.08 -10.72
N THR A 341 -3.19 -7.97 -11.06
CA THR A 341 -2.34 -9.14 -11.32
C THR A 341 -1.83 -9.75 -10.00
N PRO A 342 -1.86 -11.08 -9.81
CA PRO A 342 -1.36 -11.71 -8.59
C PRO A 342 0.12 -11.39 -8.32
N MET A 343 0.48 -11.23 -7.05
CA MET A 343 1.88 -11.11 -6.63
C MET A 343 2.69 -12.31 -7.11
N LYS A 344 3.84 -12.08 -7.77
CA LYS A 344 4.73 -13.17 -8.23
C LYS A 344 5.53 -13.76 -7.09
N ILE A 345 5.95 -12.93 -6.13
CA ILE A 345 6.58 -13.39 -4.89
C ILE A 345 5.59 -13.16 -3.76
N LYS A 346 5.30 -14.24 -3.02
CA LYS A 346 4.44 -14.21 -1.84
C LYS A 346 5.30 -14.48 -0.61
N ASP A 347 5.31 -13.53 0.33
CA ASP A 347 5.67 -13.81 1.72
C ASP A 347 4.51 -14.52 2.43
N LYS A 348 4.61 -14.72 3.75
CA LYS A 348 3.52 -15.34 4.52
C LYS A 348 2.25 -14.49 4.45
N THR A 349 2.34 -13.17 4.63
CA THR A 349 1.17 -12.26 4.76
C THR A 349 0.75 -11.62 3.43
N ALA A 350 1.17 -12.18 2.28
CA ALA A 350 1.08 -11.51 0.98
C ALA A 350 -0.35 -11.12 0.60
N GLU A 351 -1.34 -11.99 0.79
CA GLU A 351 -2.75 -11.67 0.53
C GLU A 351 -3.29 -10.56 1.47
N LEU A 352 -2.84 -10.55 2.73
CA LEU A 352 -3.10 -9.48 3.70
C LEU A 352 -2.25 -8.22 3.43
N GLY A 353 -1.32 -8.26 2.47
CA GLY A 353 -0.45 -7.15 2.08
C GLY A 353 -0.72 -6.61 0.68
N SER A 354 -1.36 -7.37 -0.21
CA SER A 354 -1.66 -6.96 -1.58
C SER A 354 -3.16 -6.85 -1.89
N GLY A 355 -4.04 -7.31 -1.01
CA GLY A 355 -5.48 -7.33 -1.28
C GLY A 355 -5.80 -8.22 -2.49
N ALA A 356 -6.29 -7.60 -3.56
CA ALA A 356 -6.55 -8.27 -4.83
C ALA A 356 -5.27 -8.58 -5.65
N GLY A 357 -4.21 -7.77 -5.54
CA GLY A 357 -2.98 -7.92 -6.33
C GLY A 357 -2.35 -6.59 -6.72
N GLN A 358 -1.47 -6.61 -7.72
CA GLN A 358 -0.83 -5.43 -8.31
C GLN A 358 -1.79 -4.75 -9.30
N ILE A 359 -1.91 -3.42 -9.27
CA ILE A 359 -2.67 -2.67 -10.29
C ILE A 359 -2.29 -3.06 -11.72
N ASP A 360 -3.29 -3.25 -12.57
CA ASP A 360 -3.15 -3.35 -14.03
C ASP A 360 -4.05 -2.29 -14.69
N PRO A 361 -3.55 -1.07 -14.95
CA PRO A 361 -4.36 0.01 -15.49
C PRO A 361 -4.86 -0.25 -16.91
N VAL A 362 -4.19 -1.14 -17.67
CA VAL A 362 -4.59 -1.46 -19.05
C VAL A 362 -5.77 -2.43 -19.03
N GLN A 363 -5.71 -3.48 -18.22
CA GLN A 363 -6.84 -4.40 -18.08
C GLN A 363 -8.04 -3.74 -17.38
N ALA A 364 -7.82 -2.80 -16.44
CA ALA A 364 -8.89 -2.15 -15.70
C ALA A 364 -9.84 -1.27 -16.52
N ILE A 365 -9.52 -0.92 -17.78
CA ILE A 365 -10.47 -0.20 -18.66
C ILE A 365 -11.52 -1.12 -19.29
N ASP A 366 -11.31 -2.43 -19.32
CA ASP A 366 -12.33 -3.40 -19.76
C ASP A 366 -12.34 -4.63 -18.85
N PRO A 367 -12.94 -4.52 -17.65
CA PRO A 367 -12.98 -5.61 -16.68
C PRO A 367 -14.05 -6.66 -17.02
N GLY A 368 -14.90 -6.43 -18.02
CA GLY A 368 -16.08 -7.27 -18.32
C GLY A 368 -17.22 -7.16 -17.29
N LEU A 369 -16.93 -7.36 -15.99
CA LEU A 369 -17.88 -7.25 -14.88
C LEU A 369 -17.38 -6.31 -13.77
N VAL A 370 -18.31 -5.60 -13.13
CA VAL A 370 -18.03 -4.79 -11.91
C VAL A 370 -18.99 -5.08 -10.75
N TYR A 371 -18.44 -5.08 -9.53
CA TYR A 371 -19.14 -5.14 -8.25
C TYR A 371 -19.49 -3.72 -7.77
N ASP A 372 -20.57 -3.17 -8.32
CA ASP A 372 -21.02 -1.80 -8.03
C ASP A 372 -21.76 -1.68 -6.67
N LEU A 373 -21.69 -0.49 -6.05
CA LEU A 373 -22.28 -0.18 -4.73
C LEU A 373 -22.95 1.20 -4.73
N SER A 374 -24.23 1.23 -4.33
CA SER A 374 -24.95 2.46 -4.00
C SER A 374 -24.66 2.92 -2.57
N MET A 375 -24.93 4.20 -2.27
CA MET A 375 -24.90 4.73 -0.89
C MET A 375 -25.82 3.96 0.07
N SER A 376 -26.97 3.47 -0.43
CA SER A 376 -27.86 2.59 0.35
C SER A 376 -27.26 1.23 0.70
N SER A 377 -26.22 0.77 0.01
CA SER A 377 -25.44 -0.41 0.43
C SER A 377 -24.50 -0.08 1.59
N TYR A 378 -23.85 1.08 1.60
CA TYR A 378 -23.03 1.51 2.75
C TYR A 378 -23.88 1.76 4.00
N ILE A 379 -25.06 2.38 3.88
CA ILE A 379 -25.98 2.54 5.03
C ILE A 379 -26.40 1.18 5.60
N ARG A 380 -26.82 0.23 4.76
CA ARG A 380 -27.18 -1.13 5.18
C ARG A 380 -26.04 -1.87 5.87
N PHE A 381 -24.82 -1.69 5.38
CA PHE A 381 -23.62 -2.20 6.00
C PHE A 381 -23.36 -1.58 7.38
N LEU A 382 -23.42 -0.24 7.51
CA LEU A 382 -23.25 0.43 8.80
C LEU A 382 -24.30 -0.05 9.83
N CYS A 383 -25.57 -0.19 9.41
CA CYS A 383 -26.61 -0.80 10.23
C CYS A 383 -26.30 -2.25 10.68
N LYS A 384 -25.64 -3.06 9.83
CA LYS A 384 -25.22 -4.43 10.15
C LYS A 384 -24.04 -4.45 11.14
N GLU A 385 -23.10 -3.51 11.02
CA GLU A 385 -21.97 -3.36 11.94
C GLU A 385 -22.38 -2.80 13.32
N GLY A 386 -23.65 -2.40 13.49
CA GLY A 386 -24.22 -1.96 14.77
C GLY A 386 -24.37 -0.44 14.93
N TYR A 387 -24.04 0.36 13.90
CA TYR A 387 -24.23 1.80 13.95
C TYR A 387 -25.73 2.16 13.92
N ASN A 388 -26.15 3.01 14.86
CA ASN A 388 -27.53 3.45 14.95
C ASN A 388 -27.85 4.61 13.99
N GLY A 389 -29.14 4.91 13.86
CA GLY A 389 -29.65 5.96 12.98
C GLY A 389 -29.12 7.37 13.26
N THR A 390 -28.87 7.71 14.53
CA THR A 390 -28.32 9.01 14.96
C THR A 390 -26.87 9.15 14.53
N THR A 391 -26.05 8.12 14.74
CA THR A 391 -24.66 8.10 14.29
C THR A 391 -24.60 8.20 12.76
N ILE A 392 -25.36 7.36 12.04
CA ILE A 392 -25.42 7.38 10.57
C ILE A 392 -25.86 8.75 10.03
N ALA A 393 -26.78 9.46 10.70
CA ALA A 393 -27.23 10.79 10.27
C ALA A 393 -26.09 11.83 10.22
N LEU A 394 -25.01 11.67 10.99
CA LEU A 394 -23.85 12.58 10.97
C LEU A 394 -23.18 12.61 9.58
N LEU A 395 -23.02 11.45 8.92
CA LEU A 395 -22.51 11.34 7.53
C LEU A 395 -23.46 11.92 6.46
N PHE A 396 -24.62 12.42 6.87
CA PHE A 396 -25.59 13.11 6.02
C PHE A 396 -25.89 14.53 6.53
N GLY A 397 -25.04 15.07 7.41
CA GLY A 397 -25.15 16.44 7.94
C GLY A 397 -26.22 16.62 9.01
N GLY A 398 -26.61 15.56 9.71
CA GLY A 398 -27.51 15.58 10.88
C GLY A 398 -29.00 15.90 10.61
N LYS A 399 -29.31 16.56 9.48
CA LYS A 399 -30.67 17.07 9.17
C LYS A 399 -31.71 15.99 8.89
N ARG A 400 -31.30 14.77 8.52
CA ARG A 400 -32.20 13.66 8.16
C ARG A 400 -32.08 12.55 9.18
N ARG A 401 -33.20 12.18 9.81
CA ARG A 401 -33.30 10.94 10.59
C ARG A 401 -33.19 9.75 9.64
N TYR A 402 -32.28 8.84 9.94
CA TYR A 402 -32.18 7.54 9.30
C TYR A 402 -32.64 6.49 10.31
N ASN A 403 -33.47 5.52 9.92
CA ASN A 403 -33.69 4.33 10.72
C ASN A 403 -33.21 3.11 9.95
N CYS A 404 -32.52 2.19 10.63
CA CYS A 404 -32.05 0.95 10.02
C CYS A 404 -33.21 0.02 9.60
N SER A 405 -34.40 0.19 10.17
CA SER A 405 -35.63 -0.46 9.70
C SER A 405 -36.05 -0.06 8.28
N ASP A 406 -35.67 1.15 7.83
CA ASP A 406 -36.09 1.69 6.52
C ASP A 406 -35.34 1.00 5.37
N PHE A 407 -34.30 0.22 5.70
CA PHE A 407 -33.46 -0.48 4.75
C PHE A 407 -33.57 -1.99 4.93
N ARG A 408 -33.65 -2.73 3.82
CA ARG A 408 -33.55 -4.20 3.86
C ARG A 408 -32.22 -4.61 4.49
N PRO A 409 -32.17 -5.56 5.45
CA PRO A 409 -30.93 -5.97 6.10
C PRO A 409 -29.81 -6.34 5.11
N ALA A 410 -28.57 -5.97 5.43
CA ALA A 410 -27.40 -6.37 4.66
C ALA A 410 -27.22 -7.89 4.70
N ARG A 411 -27.03 -8.51 3.54
CA ARG A 411 -26.96 -9.97 3.40
C ARG A 411 -25.53 -10.49 3.46
N GLY A 412 -25.36 -11.66 4.07
CA GLY A 412 -24.10 -12.37 4.11
C GLY A 412 -23.16 -11.94 5.24
N THR A 413 -21.99 -12.54 5.27
CA THR A 413 -20.97 -12.38 6.32
C THR A 413 -20.44 -10.96 6.43
N ASP A 414 -20.18 -10.31 5.29
CA ASP A 414 -19.60 -8.97 5.16
C ASP A 414 -20.64 -7.86 4.91
N GLY A 415 -21.82 -8.20 4.41
CA GLY A 415 -22.91 -7.23 4.18
C GLY A 415 -22.74 -6.30 2.97
N LEU A 416 -21.65 -6.41 2.22
CA LEU A 416 -21.33 -5.56 1.07
C LEU A 416 -21.16 -6.37 -0.21
N ASN A 417 -21.48 -5.73 -1.34
CA ASN A 417 -21.15 -6.22 -2.67
C ASN A 417 -19.67 -5.92 -3.01
N TYR A 418 -18.74 -6.51 -2.25
CA TYR A 418 -17.32 -6.15 -2.30
C TYR A 418 -16.52 -7.07 -3.25
N PRO A 419 -15.51 -6.58 -4.01
CA PRO A 419 -14.77 -7.42 -4.97
C PRO A 419 -13.99 -8.58 -4.36
N THR A 420 -13.63 -8.49 -3.08
CA THR A 420 -12.97 -9.53 -2.29
C THR A 420 -13.89 -10.03 -1.16
N MET A 421 -13.54 -11.15 -0.54
CA MET A 421 -14.31 -11.79 0.53
C MET A 421 -13.39 -12.13 1.70
N GLN A 422 -13.70 -11.71 2.92
CA GLN A 422 -12.98 -12.11 4.13
C GLN A 422 -13.92 -12.68 5.18
N LEU A 423 -13.52 -13.80 5.78
CA LEU A 423 -14.09 -14.31 7.03
C LEU A 423 -13.03 -14.20 8.12
N HIS A 424 -13.31 -13.42 9.16
CA HIS A 424 -12.58 -13.46 10.41
C HIS A 424 -13.27 -14.46 11.35
N LEU A 425 -12.57 -15.54 11.71
CA LEU A 425 -13.06 -16.47 12.73
C LEU A 425 -12.99 -15.81 14.10
N GLN A 426 -14.08 -15.87 14.88
CA GLN A 426 -14.10 -15.33 16.24
C GLN A 426 -13.15 -16.09 17.16
N ASN A 427 -13.21 -17.43 17.13
CA ASN A 427 -12.42 -18.30 17.99
C ASN A 427 -11.50 -19.23 17.16
N PRO A 428 -10.29 -19.56 17.64
CA PRO A 428 -9.34 -20.42 16.93
C PRO A 428 -9.85 -21.84 16.61
N ASN A 429 -10.79 -22.33 17.42
CA ASN A 429 -11.37 -23.67 17.30
C ASN A 429 -12.67 -23.69 16.46
N SER A 430 -13.16 -22.54 15.99
CA SER A 430 -14.36 -22.45 15.16
C SER A 430 -14.17 -23.21 13.84
N THR A 431 -15.23 -23.88 13.39
CA THR A 431 -15.33 -24.36 12.01
C THR A 431 -15.48 -23.19 11.05
N VAL A 432 -15.02 -23.37 9.82
CA VAL A 432 -15.18 -22.36 8.77
C VAL A 432 -16.59 -22.49 8.19
N SER A 433 -17.38 -21.43 8.30
CA SER A 433 -18.70 -21.32 7.68
C SER A 433 -19.04 -19.86 7.38
N ALA A 434 -19.27 -19.52 6.12
CA ALA A 434 -19.73 -18.20 5.72
C ALA A 434 -20.48 -18.22 4.38
N ILE A 435 -21.30 -17.20 4.16
CA ILE A 435 -22.02 -16.97 2.91
C ILE A 435 -21.84 -15.51 2.51
N PHE A 436 -21.23 -15.30 1.35
CA PHE A 436 -21.09 -14.00 0.73
C PHE A 436 -22.12 -13.87 -0.38
N HIS A 437 -22.84 -12.75 -0.43
CA HIS A 437 -23.75 -12.44 -1.52
C HIS A 437 -23.15 -11.37 -2.40
N ARG A 438 -23.24 -11.57 -3.72
CA ARG A 438 -22.65 -10.70 -4.73
C ARG A 438 -23.63 -10.41 -5.85
N THR A 439 -23.46 -9.27 -6.49
CA THR A 439 -24.17 -8.86 -7.71
C THR A 439 -23.19 -8.14 -8.61
N VAL A 440 -22.97 -8.71 -9.79
CA VAL A 440 -22.11 -8.13 -10.83
C VAL A 440 -22.96 -7.44 -11.89
N THR A 441 -22.45 -6.32 -12.40
CA THR A 441 -23.01 -5.60 -13.55
C THR A 441 -22.10 -5.88 -14.75
N HIS A 442 -22.68 -6.30 -15.87
CA HIS A 442 -21.93 -6.48 -17.13
C HIS A 442 -21.65 -5.13 -17.77
N VAL A 443 -20.38 -4.84 -18.03
CA VAL A 443 -19.91 -3.57 -18.63
C VAL A 443 -19.22 -3.76 -19.97
N GLY A 444 -18.93 -5.01 -20.36
CA GLY A 444 -18.43 -5.34 -21.70
C GLY A 444 -19.51 -5.20 -22.78
N GLN A 445 -19.10 -5.26 -24.04
CA GLN A 445 -19.98 -5.10 -25.19
C GLN A 445 -20.79 -6.36 -25.52
N GLY A 446 -22.02 -6.18 -26.00
CA GLY A 446 -22.91 -7.27 -26.43
C GLY A 446 -23.33 -8.24 -25.32
N SER A 447 -23.78 -9.43 -25.73
CA SER A 447 -24.13 -10.53 -24.83
C SER A 447 -22.90 -11.33 -24.39
N ALA A 448 -22.86 -11.75 -23.13
CA ALA A 448 -21.77 -12.54 -22.58
C ALA A 448 -22.28 -13.64 -21.62
N VAL A 449 -21.56 -14.76 -21.56
CA VAL A 449 -21.79 -15.84 -20.59
C VAL A 449 -20.49 -16.10 -19.84
N TYR A 450 -20.51 -15.84 -18.54
CA TYR A 450 -19.37 -16.09 -17.66
C TYR A 450 -19.54 -17.43 -16.95
N LYS A 451 -18.48 -18.21 -16.87
CA LYS A 451 -18.41 -19.46 -16.08
C LYS A 451 -17.46 -19.27 -14.90
N VAL A 452 -17.82 -19.82 -13.75
CA VAL A 452 -16.99 -19.72 -12.54
C VAL A 452 -15.87 -20.76 -12.55
N ASN A 453 -14.67 -20.32 -12.21
CA ASN A 453 -13.54 -21.15 -11.81
C ASN A 453 -13.21 -20.86 -10.34
N VAL A 454 -12.80 -21.88 -9.58
CA VAL A 454 -12.50 -21.75 -8.15
C VAL A 454 -11.25 -22.54 -7.81
N VAL A 455 -10.22 -21.85 -7.33
CA VAL A 455 -8.99 -22.44 -6.80
C VAL A 455 -9.03 -22.35 -5.28
N SER A 456 -9.06 -23.49 -4.58
CA SER A 456 -9.20 -23.55 -3.12
C SER A 456 -8.20 -24.54 -2.50
N PRO A 457 -7.60 -24.23 -1.34
CA PRO A 457 -6.65 -25.11 -0.66
C PRO A 457 -7.36 -26.30 -0.01
N LYS A 458 -6.60 -27.37 0.25
CA LYS A 458 -7.09 -28.54 1.01
C LYS A 458 -7.66 -28.09 2.36
N GLY A 459 -8.86 -28.56 2.68
CA GLY A 459 -9.57 -28.24 3.93
C GLY A 459 -10.58 -27.08 3.82
N LEU A 460 -10.55 -26.29 2.73
CA LEU A 460 -11.53 -25.25 2.45
C LEU A 460 -12.38 -25.61 1.21
N SER A 461 -13.68 -25.76 1.40
CA SER A 461 -14.66 -25.90 0.32
C SER A 461 -15.27 -24.53 0.01
N VAL A 462 -15.17 -24.11 -1.25
CA VAL A 462 -15.79 -22.89 -1.78
C VAL A 462 -16.78 -23.33 -2.86
N ARG A 463 -18.05 -22.97 -2.72
CA ARG A 463 -19.13 -23.29 -3.68
C ARG A 463 -19.83 -22.03 -4.14
N VAL A 464 -20.10 -21.93 -5.42
CA VAL A 464 -20.72 -20.75 -6.04
C VAL A 464 -22.03 -21.14 -6.69
N ASN A 465 -23.09 -20.37 -6.48
CA ASN A 465 -24.42 -20.61 -7.03
C ASN A 465 -25.04 -19.30 -7.57
N PRO A 466 -25.46 -19.25 -8.86
CA PRO A 466 -25.24 -20.25 -9.90
C PRO A 466 -23.75 -20.38 -10.29
N SER A 467 -23.39 -21.41 -11.07
CA SER A 467 -22.04 -21.61 -11.61
C SER A 467 -21.78 -20.92 -12.96
N SER A 468 -22.81 -20.33 -13.56
CA SER A 468 -22.73 -19.51 -14.78
C SER A 468 -23.64 -18.28 -14.67
N LEU A 469 -23.25 -17.19 -15.32
CA LEU A 469 -24.01 -15.93 -15.39
C LEU A 469 -24.16 -15.52 -16.84
N SER A 470 -25.40 -15.41 -17.32
CA SER A 470 -25.72 -15.01 -18.69
C SER A 470 -26.31 -13.61 -18.75
N PHE A 471 -25.74 -12.77 -19.61
CA PHE A 471 -26.13 -11.39 -19.85
C PHE A 471 -26.45 -11.22 -21.33
N SER A 472 -27.63 -10.69 -21.68
CA SER A 472 -28.01 -10.45 -23.07
C SER A 472 -27.70 -9.02 -23.55
N ALA A 473 -27.38 -8.10 -22.63
CA ALA A 473 -27.02 -6.73 -22.94
C ALA A 473 -26.11 -6.13 -21.84
N PRO A 474 -25.36 -5.05 -22.14
CA PRO A 474 -24.66 -4.25 -21.14
C PRO A 474 -25.58 -3.72 -20.03
N GLN A 475 -25.00 -3.35 -18.89
CA GLN A 475 -25.67 -2.87 -17.67
C GLN A 475 -26.63 -3.87 -16.99
N GLN A 476 -26.83 -5.06 -17.54
CA GLN A 476 -27.57 -6.12 -16.87
C GLN A 476 -26.84 -6.58 -15.59
N LYS A 477 -27.63 -6.80 -14.54
CA LYS A 477 -27.15 -7.27 -13.24
C LYS A 477 -27.49 -8.74 -13.03
N ARG A 478 -26.55 -9.50 -12.45
CA ARG A 478 -26.75 -10.90 -12.03
C ARG A 478 -26.18 -11.11 -10.64
N SER A 479 -26.92 -11.82 -9.80
CA SER A 479 -26.54 -12.10 -8.42
C SER A 479 -26.11 -13.55 -8.26
N PHE A 480 -25.16 -13.78 -7.36
CA PHE A 480 -24.70 -15.11 -6.96
C PHE A 480 -24.38 -15.14 -5.46
N SER A 481 -24.26 -16.34 -4.90
CA SER A 481 -23.76 -16.57 -3.55
C SER A 481 -22.51 -17.43 -3.57
N VAL A 482 -21.53 -17.07 -2.74
CA VAL A 482 -20.34 -17.87 -2.45
C VAL A 482 -20.47 -18.43 -1.04
N VAL A 483 -20.56 -19.75 -0.93
CA VAL A 483 -20.65 -20.46 0.34
C VAL A 483 -19.28 -21.07 0.63
N ILE A 484 -18.68 -20.70 1.76
CA ILE A 484 -17.41 -21.28 2.22
C ILE A 484 -17.65 -22.19 3.44
N LYS A 485 -17.05 -23.37 3.43
CA LYS A 485 -17.14 -24.37 4.51
C LYS A 485 -15.81 -25.08 4.73
N GLY A 486 -15.49 -25.39 5.97
CA GLY A 486 -14.27 -26.13 6.32
C GLY A 486 -14.23 -26.54 7.79
N LYS A 487 -13.29 -27.43 8.13
CA LYS A 487 -12.96 -27.73 9.54
C LYS A 487 -12.21 -26.54 10.17
N SER A 488 -11.96 -26.58 11.47
CA SER A 488 -11.07 -25.62 12.13
C SER A 488 -9.68 -25.63 11.49
N LEU A 489 -9.05 -24.45 11.39
CA LEU A 489 -7.72 -24.32 10.78
C LEU A 489 -6.66 -25.01 11.66
N PRO A 490 -5.68 -25.75 11.10
CA PRO A 490 -4.61 -26.39 11.86
C PRO A 490 -3.84 -25.45 12.79
N LYS A 491 -3.20 -25.99 13.82
CA LYS A 491 -2.31 -25.23 14.71
C LYS A 491 -1.15 -24.63 13.88
N GLY A 492 -0.86 -23.34 14.07
CA GLY A 492 0.12 -22.60 13.28
C GLY A 492 -0.38 -22.06 11.91
N THR A 493 -1.53 -22.50 11.40
CA THR A 493 -2.16 -21.91 10.21
C THR A 493 -3.01 -20.70 10.60
N GLN A 494 -2.54 -19.49 10.28
CA GLN A 494 -3.20 -18.22 10.62
C GLN A 494 -4.27 -17.81 9.60
N PHE A 495 -4.15 -18.22 8.33
CA PHE A 495 -5.15 -17.95 7.30
C PHE A 495 -5.12 -19.01 6.18
N LEU A 496 -6.19 -19.05 5.39
CA LEU A 496 -6.30 -19.80 4.14
C LEU A 496 -6.80 -18.86 3.04
N SER A 497 -6.17 -18.89 1.87
CA SER A 497 -6.55 -18.11 0.70
C SER A 497 -7.08 -19.00 -0.42
N ALA A 498 -8.19 -18.58 -1.03
CA ALA A 498 -8.79 -19.16 -2.23
C ALA A 498 -9.09 -18.05 -3.24
N LEU A 499 -9.26 -18.42 -4.50
CA LEU A 499 -9.51 -17.51 -5.62
C LEU A 499 -10.76 -17.95 -6.36
N LEU A 500 -11.69 -17.02 -6.57
CA LEU A 500 -12.84 -17.15 -7.46
C LEU A 500 -12.58 -16.31 -8.71
N GLU A 501 -12.80 -16.88 -9.89
CA GLU A 501 -12.68 -16.18 -11.16
C GLU A 501 -13.96 -16.39 -12.00
N TRP A 502 -14.51 -15.32 -12.56
CA TRP A 502 -15.48 -15.42 -13.64
C TRP A 502 -14.78 -15.20 -14.97
N ASN A 503 -14.84 -16.19 -15.87
CA ASN A 503 -14.22 -16.13 -17.18
C ASN A 503 -15.27 -16.23 -18.29
N ASP A 504 -15.13 -15.43 -19.36
CA ASP A 504 -15.97 -15.48 -20.55
C ASP A 504 -15.20 -15.95 -21.81
N SER A 505 -15.85 -15.95 -22.98
CA SER A 505 -15.21 -16.28 -24.25
C SER A 505 -14.36 -15.14 -24.85
N GLN A 506 -14.47 -13.92 -24.33
CA GLN A 506 -13.74 -12.73 -24.81
C GLN A 506 -12.42 -12.50 -24.04
N LYS A 507 -12.05 -13.45 -23.15
CA LYS A 507 -10.85 -13.43 -22.28
C LYS A 507 -10.92 -12.46 -21.10
N HIS A 508 -12.11 -11.98 -20.72
CA HIS A 508 -12.28 -11.33 -19.43
C HIS A 508 -12.04 -12.35 -18.32
N SER A 509 -11.31 -11.94 -17.28
CA SER A 509 -11.06 -12.75 -16.08
C SER A 509 -11.27 -11.88 -14.84
N VAL A 510 -12.42 -12.03 -14.22
CA VAL A 510 -12.89 -11.19 -13.11
C VAL A 510 -12.57 -11.91 -11.81
N ARG A 511 -11.49 -11.49 -11.15
CA ARG A 511 -10.92 -12.18 -9.99
C ARG A 511 -11.42 -11.63 -8.66
N SER A 512 -11.61 -12.54 -7.70
CA SER A 512 -12.07 -12.24 -6.35
C SER A 512 -11.34 -13.12 -5.33
N ASN A 513 -10.43 -12.51 -4.57
CA ASN A 513 -9.71 -13.20 -3.49
C ASN A 513 -10.67 -13.48 -2.31
N ILE A 514 -10.57 -14.69 -1.77
CA ILE A 514 -11.32 -15.19 -0.61
C ILE A 514 -10.30 -15.53 0.48
N LEU A 515 -10.39 -14.85 1.62
CA LEU A 515 -9.49 -15.08 2.75
C LEU A 515 -10.28 -15.54 3.99
N VAL A 516 -9.84 -16.64 4.59
CA VAL A 516 -10.26 -17.04 5.95
C VAL A 516 -9.11 -16.71 6.89
N TYR A 517 -9.33 -15.83 7.86
CA TYR A 517 -8.37 -15.47 8.89
C TYR A 517 -8.77 -16.07 10.24
N LYS A 518 -7.79 -16.65 10.94
CA LYS A 518 -7.90 -17.13 12.32
C LYS A 518 -7.00 -16.26 13.20
N PRO A 519 -7.55 -15.59 14.24
CA PRO A 519 -6.72 -14.89 15.21
C PRO A 519 -5.86 -15.90 15.99
N ASP A 520 -4.65 -15.50 16.36
CA ASP A 520 -3.84 -16.27 17.28
C ASP A 520 -4.43 -16.22 18.70
N ILE A 521 -4.18 -17.27 19.49
CA ILE A 521 -4.40 -17.20 20.94
C ILE A 521 -3.30 -16.30 21.49
N LEU A 522 -3.63 -15.04 21.77
CA LEU A 522 -2.81 -14.25 22.68
C LEU A 522 -2.87 -14.95 24.04
N PRO A 523 -1.74 -15.35 24.64
CA PRO A 523 -1.72 -15.67 26.06
C PRO A 523 -2.05 -14.38 26.81
N TYR A 524 -3.14 -14.40 27.57
CA TYR A 524 -3.49 -13.35 28.54
C TYR A 524 -2.53 -13.41 29.74
#